data_AF-A0A952B8Z3-F1
#
_entry.id   AF-A0A952B8Z3-F1
#
_cell.length_a   1.000
_cell.length_b   1.000
_cell.length_c   1.000
_cell.angle_alpha   90.00
_cell.angle_beta   90.00
_cell.angle_gamma   90.00
#
_symmetry.space_group_name_H-M   'P 1'
#
loop_
_entity.id
_entity.type
_entity.pdbx_description
1 polymer ?
#
loop_
_entity_poly.entity_id
_entity_poly.type
_entity_poly.pdbx_seq_one_letter_code
_entity_poly.pdbx_strand_id
1 'polypeptide(L)' 'MVIDRRITQGTRGRTGMRWCERIWTILATCKKQKRNVFEFIHESVIANWSKQKYPSLIC' A
#
# COMPACT_ATOMS: atom_id res chain seq x y z
N MET A 1 -6.99 14.12 -0.77
CA MET A 1 -7.61 13.08 -1.62
C MET A 1 -8.11 13.57 -3.00
N VAL A 2 -8.38 14.87 -3.19
CA VAL A 2 -8.91 15.41 -4.47
C VAL A 2 -7.80 15.76 -5.48
N ILE A 3 -6.60 16.13 -5.02
CA ILE A 3 -5.48 16.52 -5.91
C ILE A 3 -4.98 15.32 -6.73
N ASP A 4 -4.92 14.14 -6.13
CA ASP A 4 -4.50 12.89 -6.80
C ASP A 4 -5.45 12.51 -7.96
N ARG A 5 -6.76 12.69 -7.76
CA ARG A 5 -7.82 12.39 -8.74
C ARG A 5 -7.75 13.22 -10.02
N ARG A 6 -7.15 14.41 -9.99
CA ARG A 6 -7.11 15.31 -11.15
C ARG A 6 -5.92 15.04 -12.07
N ILE A 7 -4.87 14.40 -11.57
CA ILE A 7 -3.63 14.13 -12.33
C ILE A 7 -3.58 12.69 -12.85
N THR A 8 -4.17 11.70 -12.16
CA THR A 8 -4.10 10.29 -12.58
C THR A 8 -5.41 9.78 -13.21
N GLN A 9 -5.63 10.05 -14.51
CA GLN A 9 -6.77 9.46 -15.26
C GLN A 9 -6.81 7.92 -15.15
N GLY A 10 -5.65 7.27 -14.94
CA GLY A 10 -5.52 5.82 -14.77
C GLY A 10 -6.03 5.23 -13.45
N THR A 11 -6.45 6.03 -12.46
CA THR A 11 -6.93 5.52 -11.16
C THR A 11 -8.46 5.58 -10.99
N ARG A 12 -9.19 6.07 -12.00
CA ARG A 12 -10.66 6.25 -11.94
C ARG A 12 -11.46 4.94 -11.84
N GLY A 13 -10.87 3.82 -12.29
CA GLY A 13 -11.47 2.49 -12.13
C GLY A 13 -11.46 2.03 -10.67
N ARG A 14 -12.40 1.17 -10.30
CA ARG A 14 -12.51 0.62 -8.92
C ARG A 14 -11.21 -0.03 -8.44
N THR A 15 -10.52 -0.74 -9.33
CA THR A 15 -9.21 -1.36 -9.05
C THR A 15 -8.14 -0.31 -8.75
N GLY A 16 -8.09 0.76 -9.55
CA GLY A 16 -7.16 1.87 -9.36
C GLY A 16 -7.40 2.62 -8.05
N MET A 17 -8.66 2.96 -7.76
CA MET A 17 -9.03 3.59 -6.48
C MET A 17 -8.65 2.71 -5.28
N ARG A 18 -8.95 1.41 -5.33
CA ARG A 18 -8.62 0.46 -4.24
C ARG A 18 -7.11 0.31 -4.05
N TRP A 19 -6.35 0.33 -5.14
CA TRP A 19 -4.88 0.32 -5.07
C TRP A 19 -4.36 1.59 -4.40
N CYS A 20 -4.82 2.76 -4.85
CA CYS A 20 -4.43 4.05 -4.27
C CYS A 20 -4.77 4.13 -2.77
N GLU A 21 -5.99 3.75 -2.38
CA GLU A 21 -6.39 3.69 -0.97
C GLU A 21 -5.43 2.83 -0.15
N ARG A 22 -5.11 1.62 -0.63
CA ARG A 22 -4.20 0.70 0.06
C ARG A 22 -2.78 1.24 0.18
N ILE A 23 -2.20 1.74 -0.91
CA ILE A 23 -0.80 2.21 -0.87
C ILE A 23 -0.66 3.45 0.01
N TRP A 24 -1.65 4.35 -0.01
CA TRP A 24 -1.68 5.50 0.89
C TRP A 24 -1.81 5.09 2.36
N THR A 25 -2.65 4.10 2.67
CA THR A 25 -2.72 3.55 4.04
C THR A 25 -1.39 2.93 4.47
N ILE A 26 -0.73 2.15 3.61
CA ILE A 26 0.57 1.54 3.91
C ILE A 26 1.62 2.62 4.21
N LEU A 27 1.75 3.61 3.32
CA LEU A 27 2.71 4.72 3.47
C LEU A 27 2.48 5.49 4.78
N ALA A 28 1.22 5.82 5.09
CA ALA A 28 0.87 6.56 6.29
C ALA A 28 1.18 5.76 7.57
N THR A 29 0.85 4.47 7.58
CA THR A 29 1.06 3.61 8.75
C THR A 29 2.54 3.29 8.99
N CYS A 30 3.28 2.92 7.94
CA CYS A 30 4.73 2.69 8.05
C CYS A 30 5.46 3.96 8.54
N LYS A 31 5.07 5.13 8.03
CA LYS A 31 5.60 6.42 8.51
C LYS A 31 5.33 6.65 10.00
N LYS A 32 4.11 6.37 10.47
CA LYS A 32 3.75 6.48 11.90
C LYS A 32 4.55 5.52 12.78
N GLN A 33 4.81 4.31 12.30
CA GLN A 33 5.57 3.27 13.00
C GLN A 33 7.09 3.44 12.89
N LYS A 34 7.59 4.45 12.15
CA LYS A 34 9.01 4.57 11.79
C LYS A 34 9.57 3.30 11.13
N ARG A 35 8.72 2.58 10.38
CA ARG A 35 9.06 1.36 9.65
C ARG A 35 9.42 1.68 8.19
N ASN A 36 10.40 0.97 7.64
CA ASN A 36 10.73 1.08 6.23
C ASN A 36 9.59 0.53 5.35
N VAL A 37 9.01 1.40 4.53
CA VAL A 37 7.87 1.02 3.67
C VAL A 37 8.26 0.09 2.52
N PHE A 38 9.47 0.25 1.97
CA PHE A 38 9.94 -0.61 0.89
C PHE A 38 10.15 -2.04 1.39
N GLU A 39 10.74 -2.17 2.58
CA GLU A 39 10.92 -3.46 3.24
C GLU A 39 9.57 -4.14 3.52
N PHE A 40 8.59 -3.41 4.05
CA PHE A 40 7.23 -3.95 4.27
C PHE A 40 6.58 -4.46 2.98
N ILE A 41 6.67 -3.69 1.89
CA ILE A 41 6.11 -4.09 0.59
C ILE A 41 6.84 -5.31 0.05
N HIS A 42 8.17 -5.34 0.14
CA HIS A 42 9.00 -6.47 -0.29
C HIS A 42 8.64 -7.76 0.46
N GLU A 43 8.58 -7.71 1.79
CA GLU A 43 8.13 -8.83 2.63
C GLU A 43 6.71 -9.29 2.27
N SER A 44 5.79 -8.36 2.01
CA SER A 44 4.43 -8.67 1.64
C SER A 44 4.34 -9.41 0.29
N VAL A 45 5.16 -9.01 -0.69
CA VAL A 45 5.22 -9.65 -2.00
C VAL A 45 5.82 -11.05 -1.90
N ILE A 46 6.92 -11.21 -1.13
CA ILE A 46 7.51 -12.52 -0.87
C ILE A 46 6.50 -13.44 -0.16
N ALA A 47 5.81 -12.94 0.88
CA ALA A 47 4.84 -13.73 1.62
C ALA A 47 3.69 -14.22 0.72
N ASN A 48 3.22 -13.38 -0.21
CA ASN A 48 2.21 -13.75 -1.21
C ASN A 48 2.69 -14.90 -2.11
N TRP A 49 3.91 -14.81 -2.65
CA TRP A 49 4.45 -15.85 -3.54
C TRP A 49 4.80 -17.14 -2.80
N SER A 50 5.34 -17.02 -1.60
CA SER A 50 5.73 -18.16 -0.77
C SER A 50 4.57 -18.79 0.01
N LYS A 51 3.33 -18.26 -0.14
CA LYS A 51 2.14 -18.64 0.65
C LYS A 51 2.39 -18.60 2.17
N GLN A 52 3.23 -17.68 2.61
CA GLN A 52 3.58 -17.47 4.01
C GLN A 52 2.65 -16.44 4.66
N LYS A 53 2.74 -16.30 5.98
CA LYS A 53 1.98 -15.31 6.74
C LYS A 53 2.45 -13.90 6.35
N TYR A 54 1.49 -13.03 6.05
CA TYR A 54 1.76 -11.63 5.73
C TYR A 54 2.32 -10.86 6.94
N PRO A 55 3.25 -9.91 6.73
CA PRO A 55 3.63 -8.97 7.77
C PRO A 55 2.42 -8.14 8.19
N SER A 56 2.23 -7.93 9.50
CA SER A 56 1.16 -7.07 9.98
C SER A 56 1.46 -5.61 9.64
N LEU A 57 0.46 -4.90 9.12
CA LEU A 57 0.53 -3.45 8.93
C LEU A 57 0.21 -2.71 10.23
N ILE A 58 -0.61 -3.29 11.10
CA ILE A 58 -1.02 -2.70 12.37
C ILE A 58 -0.22 -3.39 13.48
N CYS A 59 0.47 -2.61 14.30
CA CYS A 59 1.11 -3.11 15.52
C CYS A 59 0.05 -3.34 16.60
#